data_AF-A0A328MX29-F1
#
_entry.id   AF-A0A328MX29-F1
#
_cell.length_a   1.000
_cell.length_b   1.000
_cell.length_c   1.000
_cell.angle_alpha   90.00
_cell.angle_beta   90.00
_cell.angle_gamma   90.00
#
_symmetry.space_group_name_H-M   'P 1'
#
loop_
_entity.id
_entity.type
_entity.pdbx_description
1 polymer ?
#
loop_
_entity_poly.entity_id
_entity_poly.type
_entity_poly.pdbx_seq_one_letter_code
_entity_poly.pdbx_strand_id
1 'polypeptide(L)'
;MALMALRWFRGLRAPDDPIIRYDPSMSRTIGLAIASGLASWKGASVSLTDEGIGLAAAIKSDDSVLKREKSFLSELPRAISQKSIREMLEV
;
A
#
# COMPACT_ATOMS: atom_id res chain seq x y z
N MET A 1 14.84 -8.66 -13.12
CA MET A 1 13.49 -8.65 -12.51
C MET A 1 12.90 -10.04 -12.33
N ALA A 2 12.74 -10.87 -13.37
CA ALA A 2 12.19 -12.24 -13.23
C ALA A 2 13.03 -13.20 -12.34
N LEU A 3 14.35 -12.98 -12.27
CA LEU A 3 15.27 -13.79 -11.46
C LEU A 3 15.13 -13.55 -9.94
N MET A 4 14.64 -12.37 -9.50
CA MET A 4 14.52 -12.01 -8.08
C MET A 4 13.39 -12.79 -7.38
N ALA A 5 12.22 -12.88 -8.03
CA ALA A 5 11.08 -13.59 -7.46
C ALA A 5 11.36 -15.09 -7.27
N LEU A 6 12.06 -15.72 -8.23
CA LEU A 6 12.44 -17.13 -8.14
C LEU A 6 13.44 -17.40 -7.01
N ARG A 7 14.32 -16.44 -6.70
CA ARG A 7 15.28 -16.53 -5.59
C ARG A 7 14.60 -16.40 -4.23
N TRP A 8 13.60 -15.51 -4.12
CA TRP A 8 12.81 -15.33 -2.90
C TRP A 8 12.09 -16.62 -2.48
N PHE A 9 11.38 -17.27 -3.42
CA PHE A 9 10.68 -18.54 -3.16
C PHE A 9 11.62 -19.75 -2.96
N ARG A 10 12.90 -19.62 -3.31
CA ARG A 10 13.95 -20.62 -3.07
C ARG A 10 14.81 -20.35 -1.83
N GLY A 11 14.53 -19.30 -1.06
CA GLY A 11 15.29 -18.96 0.16
C GLY A 11 16.66 -18.31 -0.08
N LEU A 12 17.00 -17.94 -1.32
CA LEU A 12 18.31 -17.40 -1.71
C LEU A 12 18.30 -15.86 -1.71
N ARG A 13 18.19 -15.25 -0.51
CA ARG A 13 18.14 -13.77 -0.37
C ARG A 13 19.47 -13.11 -0.78
N ALA A 14 19.40 -12.02 -1.54
CA ALA A 14 20.55 -11.14 -1.76
C ALA A 14 20.56 -10.03 -0.68
N PRO A 15 21.72 -9.52 -0.27
CA PRO A 15 21.81 -8.34 0.61
C PRO A 15 21.13 -7.09 0.03
N ASP A 16 20.92 -7.07 -1.30
CA ASP A 16 20.49 -5.90 -2.07
C ASP A 16 18.99 -5.91 -2.42
N ASP A 17 18.23 -6.92 -1.97
CA ASP A 17 16.78 -7.00 -2.20
C ASP A 17 16.06 -5.90 -1.38
N PRO A 18 15.22 -5.03 -1.98
CA PRO A 18 14.55 -3.97 -1.25
C PRO A 18 13.57 -4.56 -0.24
N ILE A 19 13.95 -4.51 1.03
CA ILE A 19 13.10 -4.91 2.14
C ILE A 19 12.05 -3.81 2.34
N ILE A 20 10.96 -3.85 1.58
CA ILE A 20 9.78 -3.01 1.90
C ILE A 20 9.13 -3.60 3.15
N ARG A 21 9.63 -3.18 4.32
CA ARG A 21 8.96 -3.46 5.60
C ARG A 21 7.77 -2.52 5.69
N TYR A 22 6.61 -3.03 5.33
CA TYR A 22 5.37 -2.42 5.78
C TYR A 22 5.35 -2.47 7.30
N ASP A 23 4.82 -1.40 7.92
CA ASP A 23 4.58 -1.42 9.36
C ASP A 23 3.74 -2.68 9.72
N PRO A 24 4.01 -3.38 10.84
CA PRO A 24 3.26 -4.57 11.22
C PRO A 24 1.75 -4.33 11.33
N SER A 25 1.30 -3.11 11.62
CA SER A 25 -0.12 -2.75 11.58
C SER A 25 -0.66 -2.75 10.15
N MET A 26 0.09 -2.18 9.19
CA MET A 26 -0.32 -2.14 7.79
C MET A 26 -0.40 -3.53 7.17
N SER A 27 0.55 -4.41 7.49
CA SER A 27 0.51 -5.80 7.02
C SER A 27 -0.74 -6.53 7.53
N ARG A 28 -1.12 -6.30 8.79
CA ARG A 28 -2.37 -6.84 9.37
C ARG A 28 -3.61 -6.25 8.71
N THR A 29 -3.65 -4.94 8.48
CA THR A 29 -4.75 -4.27 7.81
C THR A 29 -4.98 -4.80 6.39
N ILE A 30 -3.90 -4.98 5.62
CA ILE A 30 -3.98 -5.59 4.27
C ILE A 30 -4.54 -7.01 4.36
N GLY A 31 -4.03 -7.82 5.30
CA GLY A 31 -4.53 -9.18 5.53
C GLY A 31 -6.03 -9.22 5.86
N LEU A 32 -6.50 -8.33 6.74
CA LEU A 32 -7.91 -8.20 7.09
C LEU A 32 -8.75 -7.75 5.89
N ALA A 33 -8.30 -6.76 5.13
CA ALA A 33 -9.01 -6.28 3.95
C ALA A 33 -9.17 -7.38 2.89
N ILE A 34 -8.15 -8.21 2.70
CA ILE A 34 -8.21 -9.36 1.78
C ILE A 34 -9.14 -10.44 2.31
N ALA A 35 -9.03 -10.80 3.59
CA ALA A 35 -9.90 -11.80 4.22
C ALA A 35 -11.38 -11.40 4.17
N SER A 36 -11.66 -10.10 4.25
CA SER A 36 -13.01 -9.53 4.13
C SER A 36 -13.49 -9.32 2.69
N GLY A 37 -12.70 -9.71 1.68
CA GLY A 37 -13.07 -9.56 0.27
C GLY A 37 -13.03 -8.11 -0.26
N LEU A 38 -12.43 -7.17 0.47
CA LEU A 38 -12.35 -5.75 0.10
C LEU A 38 -11.11 -5.43 -0.74
N ALA A 39 -10.10 -6.31 -0.71
CA ALA A 39 -8.88 -6.18 -1.47
C ALA A 39 -8.41 -7.52 -2.02
N SER A 40 -7.57 -7.48 -3.05
CA SER A 40 -6.96 -8.66 -3.67
C SER A 40 -5.54 -8.37 -4.11
N TRP A 41 -4.72 -9.42 -4.15
CA TRP A 41 -3.38 -9.34 -4.75
C TRP A 41 -3.47 -9.42 -6.28
N LYS A 42 -2.81 -8.50 -6.97
CA LYS A 42 -2.57 -8.51 -8.42
C LYS A 42 -1.06 -8.62 -8.65
N GLY A 43 -0.53 -9.84 -8.55
CA GLY A 43 0.91 -10.08 -8.59
C GLY A 43 1.60 -9.51 -7.34
N ALA A 44 2.49 -8.54 -7.53
CA ALA A 44 3.21 -7.88 -6.44
C ALA A 44 2.49 -6.64 -5.87
N SER A 45 1.31 -6.28 -6.39
CA SER A 45 0.51 -5.15 -5.91
C SER A 45 -0.77 -5.60 -5.21
N VAL A 46 -1.27 -4.78 -4.28
CA VAL A 46 -2.60 -4.92 -3.71
C VAL A 46 -3.55 -3.96 -4.42
N SER A 47 -4.76 -4.39 -4.73
CA SER A 47 -5.81 -3.56 -5.33
C SER A 47 -7.13 -3.79 -4.62
N LEU A 48 -7.97 -2.76 -4.54
CA LEU A 48 -9.34 -2.90 -4.05
C LEU A 48 -10.17 -3.74 -5.01
N THR A 49 -11.12 -4.50 -4.47
CA THR A 49 -12.23 -5.10 -5.23
C THR A 49 -13.32 -4.06 -5.49
N ASP A 50 -14.36 -4.42 -6.25
CA ASP A 50 -15.49 -3.52 -6.47
C ASP A 50 -16.22 -3.21 -5.15
N GLU A 51 -16.36 -4.19 -4.24
CA GLU A 51 -16.89 -3.95 -2.90
C GLU A 51 -15.98 -3.02 -2.09
N GLY A 52 -14.66 -3.22 -2.19
CA GLY A 52 -13.68 -2.38 -1.53
C GLY A 52 -13.70 -0.93 -2.03
N ILE A 53 -13.89 -0.73 -3.34
CA ILE A 53 -14.05 0.59 -3.93
C ILE A 53 -15.32 1.26 -3.39
N GLY A 54 -16.43 0.54 -3.33
CA GLY A 54 -17.68 1.04 -2.77
C GLY A 54 -17.53 1.48 -1.31
N LEU A 55 -16.91 0.65 -0.48
CA LEU A 55 -16.66 0.99 0.93
C LEU A 55 -15.72 2.20 1.06
N ALA A 56 -14.63 2.24 0.29
CA ALA A 56 -13.69 3.35 0.32
C ALA A 56 -14.37 4.66 -0.11
N ALA A 57 -15.26 4.62 -1.10
CA ALA A 57 -16.04 5.77 -1.53
C ALA A 57 -17.01 6.24 -0.43
N ALA A 58 -17.72 5.30 0.23
CA ALA A 58 -18.61 5.61 1.35
C ALA A 58 -17.87 6.27 2.52
N ILE A 59 -16.72 5.71 2.91
CA ILE A 59 -15.85 6.31 3.93
C ILE A 59 -15.41 7.69 3.50
N LYS A 60 -15.00 7.87 2.23
CA LYS A 60 -14.54 9.18 1.73
C LYS A 60 -15.64 10.24 1.80
N SER A 61 -16.88 9.90 1.47
CA SER A 61 -18.03 10.82 1.50
C SER A 61 -18.54 11.15 2.91
N ASP A 62 -18.17 10.37 3.93
CA ASP A 62 -18.64 10.60 5.30
C ASP A 62 -17.77 11.62 6.06
N ASP A 63 -18.19 12.88 6.09
CA ASP A 63 -17.44 13.97 6.75
C ASP A 63 -17.35 13.85 8.28
N SER A 64 -18.07 12.91 8.90
CA SER A 64 -17.99 12.66 10.34
C SER A 64 -16.79 11.80 10.75
N VAL A 65 -16.18 11.08 9.79
CA VAL A 65 -15.11 10.11 10.02
C VAL A 65 -13.80 10.58 9.39
N LEU A 66 -12.69 10.44 10.12
CA LEU A 66 -11.32 10.68 9.64
C LEU A 66 -11.11 12.07 9.01
N LYS A 67 -11.79 13.10 9.54
CA LYS A 67 -11.80 14.45 8.96
C LYS A 67 -10.40 15.06 8.82
N ARG A 68 -9.54 14.88 9.83
CA ARG A 68 -8.16 15.42 9.81
C ARG A 68 -7.30 14.70 8.79
N GLU A 69 -7.41 13.38 8.77
CA GLU A 69 -6.65 12.51 7.87
C GLU A 69 -7.05 12.75 6.42
N LYS A 70 -8.34 12.90 6.13
CA LYS A 70 -8.83 13.26 4.79
C LYS A 70 -8.31 14.61 4.33
N SER A 71 -8.32 15.62 5.21
CA SER A 71 -7.75 16.94 4.91
C SER A 71 -6.27 16.82 4.56
N PHE A 72 -5.49 16.16 5.42
CA PHE A 72 -4.07 15.93 5.19
C PHE A 72 -3.80 15.17 3.88
N LEU A 73 -4.54 14.10 3.61
CA LEU A 73 -4.39 13.31 2.38
C LEU A 73 -4.76 14.11 1.12
N SER A 74 -5.64 15.11 1.23
CA SER A 74 -5.99 15.98 0.10
C SER A 74 -4.89 16.96 -0.28
N GLU A 75 -3.96 17.25 0.65
CA GLU A 75 -2.80 18.10 0.42
C GLU A 75 -1.63 17.33 -0.24
N LEU A 76 -1.68 15.99 -0.21
CA LEU A 76 -0.65 15.16 -0.83
C LEU A 76 -0.81 15.08 -2.36
N PRO A 77 0.31 15.01 -3.10
CA PRO A 77 0.27 14.79 -4.54
C PRO A 77 -0.35 13.41 -4.86
N ARG A 78 -1.11 13.34 -5.96
CA ARG A 78 -1.80 12.11 -6.40
C ARG A 78 -0.87 10.91 -6.60
N ALA A 79 0.41 11.15 -6.88
CA ALA A 79 1.43 10.12 -7.01
C ALA A 79 2.69 10.57 -6.28
N ILE A 80 3.18 9.71 -5.38
CA ILE A 80 4.46 9.88 -4.71
C ILE A 80 5.45 8.99 -5.45
N SER A 81 6.35 9.59 -6.20
CA SER A 81 7.39 8.85 -6.93
C SER A 81 8.58 8.56 -6.02
N GLN A 82 9.39 7.55 -6.37
CA GLN A 82 10.65 7.26 -5.68
C GLN A 82 11.62 8.47 -5.72
N LYS A 83 11.56 9.26 -6.81
CA LYS A 83 12.30 10.52 -6.91
C LYS A 83 11.83 11.53 -5.87
N SER A 84 10.51 11.70 -5.72
CA SER A 84 9.91 12.62 -4.73
C SER A 84 10.26 12.23 -3.28
N ILE A 85 10.32 10.92 -2.99
CA ILE A 85 10.75 10.43 -1.67
C ILE A 85 12.23 10.74 -1.42
N ARG A 86 13.08 10.52 -2.43
CA ARG A 86 14.52 10.82 -2.33
C ARG A 86 14.76 12.30 -2.06
N GLU A 87 14.08 13.18 -2.79
CA GLU A 87 14.15 14.63 -2.61
C GLU A 87 13.67 15.07 -1.21
N MET A 88 12.73 14.36 -0.58
CA MET A 88 12.27 14.65 0.80
C MET A 88 13.24 14.19 1.89
N LEU A 89 14.04 13.13 1.64
CA LEU A 89 14.93 12.52 2.64
C LEU A 89 16.36 13.08 2.59
N GLU A 90 16.74 13.75 1.51
CA GLU A 90 18.06 14.39 1.33
C GLU A 90 18.12 15.83 1.88
N VAL A 91 17.07 16.28 2.56
CA VAL A 91 17.02 17.57 3.30
C VAL A 91 17.58 17.43 4.71
#